data_AF-A0A8B3N960-F1
#
_entry.id   AF-A0A8B3N960-F1
#
_cell.length_a   1.000
_cell.length_b   1.000
_cell.length_c   1.000
_cell.angle_alpha   90.00
_cell.angle_beta   90.00
_cell.angle_gamma   90.00
#
_symmetry.space_group_name_H-M   'P 1'
#
loop_
_entity.id
_entity.type
_entity.pdbx_description
1 polymer ?
#
loop_
_entity_poly.entity_id
_entity_poly.type
_entity_poly.pdbx_seq_one_letter_code
_entity_poly.pdbx_strand_id
1 'polypeptide(L)'
;MSLVNAMLRMLAVQALRGNTIAADGVTDSSIEALSSIMSDRQAPVILVRIDETKYAGQNEGFFVTSGTVTFALDLIVASSVTYQTTDGQAVNQIEIAPTDAGLEFSLDMLDRQWRRVLSDPNNAFAECFRSLVAAIGPVKAARGVDPEGGRKHAIRMVEIEIEPVCDPAPGAELPPVIDAALT
;
A
#
# COMPACT_ATOMS: atom_id res chain seq x y z
N MET A 1 12.31 12.12 -3.36
CA MET A 1 11.15 11.57 -4.10
C MET A 1 11.69 10.82 -5.29
N SER A 2 11.40 9.52 -5.36
CA SER A 2 11.94 8.57 -6.35
C SER A 2 10.85 8.21 -7.36
N LEU A 3 11.21 8.08 -8.65
CA LEU A 3 10.29 7.66 -9.71
C LEU A 3 9.93 6.18 -9.50
N VAL A 4 10.93 5.34 -9.24
CA VAL A 4 10.73 3.90 -8.98
C VAL A 4 9.80 3.69 -7.79
N ASN A 5 9.95 4.45 -6.69
CA ASN A 5 9.04 4.34 -5.55
C ASN A 5 7.59 4.72 -5.88
N ALA A 6 7.37 5.69 -6.77
CA ALA A 6 6.03 6.03 -7.23
C ALA A 6 5.44 4.90 -8.09
N MET A 7 6.25 4.33 -9.00
CA MET A 7 5.84 3.20 -9.84
C MET A 7 5.51 1.97 -9.00
N LEU A 8 6.32 1.64 -7.99
CA LEU A 8 6.06 0.52 -7.07
C LEU A 8 4.69 0.63 -6.41
N ARG A 9 4.31 1.81 -5.89
CA ARG A 9 2.98 2.01 -5.31
C ARG A 9 1.88 1.87 -6.35
N MET A 10 2.02 2.51 -7.51
CA MET A 10 1.02 2.43 -8.58
C MET A 10 0.81 1.00 -9.07
N LEU A 11 1.89 0.26 -9.36
CA LEU A 11 1.84 -1.12 -9.82
C LEU A 11 1.23 -2.04 -8.77
N ALA A 12 1.59 -1.86 -7.49
CA ALA A 12 0.97 -2.64 -6.41
C ALA A 12 -0.53 -2.36 -6.30
N VAL A 13 -0.97 -1.10 -6.39
CA VAL A 13 -2.41 -0.76 -6.42
C VAL A 13 -3.11 -1.44 -7.58
N GLN A 14 -2.57 -1.35 -8.80
CA GLN A 14 -3.16 -1.97 -9.99
C GLN A 14 -3.18 -3.51 -9.91
N ALA A 15 -2.13 -4.11 -9.36
CA ALA A 15 -2.07 -5.56 -9.17
C ALA A 15 -3.12 -6.05 -8.18
N LEU A 16 -3.27 -5.36 -7.04
CA LEU A 16 -4.12 -5.76 -5.92
C LEU A 16 -5.61 -5.47 -6.15
N ARG A 17 -5.93 -4.38 -6.86
CA ARG A 17 -7.30 -3.98 -7.16
C ARG A 17 -8.04 -5.07 -7.95
N GLY A 18 -9.24 -5.43 -7.52
CA GLY A 18 -10.05 -6.50 -8.11
C GLY A 18 -9.51 -7.92 -7.91
N ASN A 19 -8.31 -8.10 -7.37
CA ASN A 19 -7.66 -9.41 -7.14
C ASN A 19 -7.64 -9.84 -5.66
N THR A 20 -8.22 -9.02 -4.79
CA THR A 20 -8.38 -9.25 -3.35
C THR A 20 -9.83 -8.97 -2.92
N ILE A 21 -10.19 -9.33 -1.68
CA ILE A 21 -11.51 -9.01 -1.10
C ILE A 21 -11.73 -7.52 -0.89
N ALA A 22 -10.67 -6.70 -0.97
CA ALA A 22 -10.81 -5.25 -0.97
C ALA A 22 -11.42 -4.72 -2.27
N ALA A 23 -11.46 -5.52 -3.35
CA ALA A 23 -11.99 -5.12 -4.66
C ALA A 23 -11.43 -3.77 -5.11
N ASP A 24 -12.25 -2.72 -5.16
CA ASP A 24 -11.86 -1.36 -5.54
C ASP A 24 -11.25 -0.54 -4.38
N GLY A 25 -11.35 -1.02 -3.15
CA GLY A 25 -10.81 -0.44 -1.92
C GLY A 25 -9.29 -0.55 -1.80
N VAL A 26 -8.55 -0.42 -2.89
CA VAL A 26 -7.07 -0.40 -2.90
C VAL A 26 -6.61 0.98 -3.35
N THR A 27 -5.83 1.66 -2.49
CA THR A 27 -5.46 3.08 -2.70
C THR A 27 -3.98 3.34 -2.50
N ASP A 28 -3.49 4.38 -3.19
CA ASP A 28 -2.14 4.93 -2.98
C ASP A 28 -2.21 6.01 -1.90
N SER A 29 -1.54 5.77 -0.77
CA SER A 29 -1.16 6.77 0.24
C SER A 29 -2.24 7.53 1.02
N SER A 30 -3.52 7.57 0.60
CA SER A 30 -4.61 8.11 1.43
C SER A 30 -5.89 7.26 1.42
N ILE A 31 -6.39 6.99 2.64
CA ILE A 31 -7.69 6.36 2.89
C ILE A 31 -8.85 7.37 2.76
N GLU A 32 -8.60 8.67 2.88
CA GLU A 32 -9.65 9.71 2.92
C GLU A 32 -10.41 9.80 1.59
N ALA A 33 -9.72 9.51 0.48
CA ALA A 33 -10.33 9.41 -0.85
C ALA A 33 -11.45 8.34 -0.91
N LEU A 34 -11.41 7.33 -0.03
CA LEU A 34 -12.40 6.24 0.00
C LEU A 34 -13.74 6.66 0.60
N SER A 35 -13.80 7.72 1.42
CA SER A 35 -15.03 8.17 2.08
C SER A 35 -16.18 8.47 1.10
N SER A 36 -15.83 8.89 -0.12
CA SER A 36 -16.78 9.24 -1.18
C SER A 36 -17.33 8.04 -1.96
N ILE A 37 -16.66 6.89 -1.92
CA ILE A 37 -17.03 5.68 -2.68
C ILE A 37 -17.43 4.50 -1.79
N MET A 38 -17.11 4.56 -0.49
CA MET A 38 -17.54 3.57 0.48
C MET A 38 -18.99 3.82 0.91
N SER A 39 -19.82 2.78 0.82
CA SER A 39 -21.15 2.76 1.45
C SER A 39 -21.06 2.66 2.98
N ASP A 40 -22.17 2.86 3.70
CA ASP A 40 -22.31 2.67 5.16
C ASP A 40 -21.99 1.25 5.68
N ARG A 41 -21.57 0.35 4.78
CA ARG A 41 -21.17 -1.02 5.09
C ARG A 41 -19.67 -1.09 5.36
N GLN A 42 -19.30 -1.88 6.37
CA GLN A 42 -17.90 -2.29 6.59
C GLN A 42 -17.34 -3.03 5.37
N ALA A 43 -16.22 -2.55 4.84
CA ALA A 43 -15.54 -3.11 3.68
C ALA A 43 -14.03 -3.24 3.93
N PRO A 44 -13.38 -4.31 3.42
CA PRO A 44 -11.93 -4.43 3.43
C PRO A 44 -11.29 -3.38 2.52
N VAL A 45 -10.16 -2.83 2.97
CA VAL A 45 -9.37 -1.80 2.30
C VAL A 45 -7.89 -2.16 2.40
N ILE A 46 -7.13 -1.87 1.35
CA ILE A 46 -5.66 -1.91 1.35
C ILE A 46 -5.13 -0.52 1.03
N LEU A 47 -4.33 0.03 1.94
CA LEU A 47 -3.58 1.26 1.69
C LEU A 47 -2.13 0.90 1.35
N VAL A 48 -1.65 1.36 0.20
CA VAL A 48 -0.28 1.13 -0.28
C VAL A 48 0.56 2.38 0.01
N ARG A 49 1.70 2.22 0.69
CA ARG A 49 2.59 3.31 1.09
C ARG A 49 4.07 2.98 0.90
N ILE A 50 4.87 4.03 0.89
CA ILE A 50 6.33 3.97 1.04
C ILE A 50 6.64 4.85 2.25
N ASP A 51 7.19 4.25 3.31
CA ASP A 51 7.29 4.92 4.61
C ASP A 51 8.67 5.51 4.84
N GLU A 52 9.69 4.65 4.77
CA GLU A 52 11.08 5.03 4.97
C GLU A 52 11.88 4.65 3.73
N THR A 53 12.90 5.44 3.42
CA THR A 53 13.87 5.13 2.37
C THR A 53 15.27 5.43 2.87
N LYS A 54 16.15 4.44 2.78
CA LYS A 54 17.54 4.50 3.22
C LYS A 54 18.45 4.24 2.03
N TYR A 55 19.13 5.28 1.55
CA TYR A 55 20.12 5.15 0.49
C TYR A 55 21.51 4.97 1.10
N ALA A 56 22.26 3.99 0.60
CA ALA A 56 23.67 3.88 0.90
C ALA A 56 24.39 4.98 0.11
N GLY A 57 24.87 6.01 0.81
CA GLY A 57 25.62 7.09 0.18
C GLY A 57 26.93 6.56 -0.41
N GLN A 58 26.98 6.43 -1.73
CA GLN A 58 28.21 6.37 -2.50
C GLN A 58 28.28 7.68 -3.28
N ASN A 59 29.45 8.25 -3.51
CA ASN A 59 29.64 9.60 -4.08
C ASN A 59 29.20 9.74 -5.56
N GLU A 60 28.09 9.11 -5.97
CA GLU A 60 27.59 8.91 -7.33
C GLU A 60 26.39 9.83 -7.70
N GLY A 61 26.01 10.74 -6.80
CA GLY A 61 24.97 11.75 -7.03
C GLY A 61 23.61 11.41 -6.40
N PHE A 62 22.57 12.18 -6.74
CA PHE A 62 21.25 12.10 -6.09
C PHE A 62 20.27 11.08 -6.68
N PHE A 63 20.62 10.45 -7.82
CA PHE A 63 19.72 9.57 -8.57
C PHE A 63 20.23 8.12 -8.66
N VAL A 64 21.54 7.90 -8.56
CA VAL A 64 22.17 6.57 -8.68
C VAL A 64 22.60 6.11 -7.29
N THR A 65 21.63 5.83 -6.44
CA THR A 65 21.91 5.35 -5.08
C THR A 65 21.11 4.08 -4.81
N SER A 66 21.82 2.96 -4.63
CA SER A 66 21.22 1.73 -4.10
C SER A 66 20.78 1.95 -2.66
N GLY A 67 19.67 1.35 -2.27
CA GLY A 67 19.14 1.52 -0.92
C GLY A 67 18.02 0.54 -0.59
N THR A 68 17.62 0.57 0.67
CA THR A 68 16.43 -0.15 1.14
C THR A 68 15.26 0.82 1.28
N VAL A 69 14.07 0.32 0.99
CA VAL A 69 12.82 1.04 1.10
C VAL A 69 11.85 0.20 1.93
N THR A 70 11.14 0.85 2.85
CA THR A 70 10.01 0.25 3.57
C THR A 70 8.76 0.42 2.72
N PHE A 71 8.39 -0.63 1.99
CA PHE A 71 7.10 -0.74 1.30
C PHE A 71 6.04 -1.24 2.28
N ALA A 72 4.96 -0.48 2.43
CA ALA A 72 3.95 -0.75 3.45
C ALA A 72 2.57 -1.01 2.86
N LEU A 73 1.84 -1.93 3.48
CA LEU A 73 0.45 -2.23 3.22
C LEU A 73 -0.33 -2.15 4.53
N ASP A 74 -1.24 -1.18 4.65
CA ASP A 74 -2.19 -1.18 5.77
C ASP A 74 -3.47 -1.90 5.32
N LEU A 75 -3.72 -3.05 5.93
CA LEU A 75 -4.90 -3.88 5.71
C LEU A 75 -5.95 -3.44 6.73
N ILE A 76 -7.09 -2.95 6.26
CA ILE A 76 -8.07 -2.29 7.11
C ILE A 76 -9.44 -2.86 6.80
N VAL A 77 -10.31 -3.00 7.80
CA VAL A 77 -11.75 -3.12 7.58
C VAL A 77 -12.39 -1.84 8.10
N ALA A 78 -12.88 -1.01 7.18
CA ALA A 78 -13.39 0.33 7.50
C ALA A 78 -14.85 0.47 7.09
N SER A 79 -15.56 1.42 7.69
CA SER A 79 -16.89 1.87 7.29
C SER A 79 -16.88 3.37 7.01
N SER A 80 -17.73 3.81 6.08
CA SER A 80 -18.01 5.25 5.92
C SER A 80 -19.16 5.63 6.84
N VAL A 81 -19.02 6.73 7.57
CA VAL A 81 -20.06 7.27 8.45
C VAL A 81 -20.33 8.72 8.07
N THR A 82 -21.61 9.06 7.89
CA THR A 82 -22.04 10.42 7.56
C THR A 82 -22.31 11.22 8.84
N TYR A 83 -21.58 12.32 9.02
CA TYR A 83 -21.79 13.28 10.11
C TYR A 83 -22.47 14.54 9.60
N GLN A 84 -23.31 15.15 10.43
CA GLN A 84 -23.86 16.50 10.17
C GLN A 84 -22.98 17.53 10.87
N THR A 85 -22.43 18.47 10.11
CA THR A 85 -21.67 19.59 10.66
C THR A 85 -22.60 20.61 11.30
N THR A 86 -22.06 21.48 12.16
CA THR A 86 -22.78 22.60 12.78
C THR A 86 -23.41 23.56 11.76
N ASP A 87 -22.87 23.60 10.53
CA ASP A 87 -23.36 24.43 9.43
C ASP A 87 -24.42 23.71 8.56
N GLY A 88 -24.85 22.51 8.96
CA GLY A 88 -25.87 21.72 8.28
C GLY A 88 -25.38 20.99 7.03
N GLN A 89 -24.07 20.84 6.83
CA GLN A 89 -23.50 20.06 5.74
C GLN A 89 -23.24 18.62 6.18
N ALA A 90 -23.53 17.66 5.30
CA ALA A 90 -23.18 16.26 5.50
C ALA A 90 -21.72 16.01 5.08
N VAL A 91 -20.92 15.41 5.97
CA VAL A 91 -19.52 15.03 5.71
C VAL A 91 -19.37 13.53 5.97
N ASN A 92 -18.82 12.81 5.00
CA ASN A 92 -18.47 11.40 5.16
C ASN A 92 -17.08 11.29 5.75
N GLN A 93 -16.94 10.47 6.80
CA GLN A 93 -15.65 10.15 7.42
C GLN A 93 -15.46 8.65 7.50
N ILE A 94 -14.22 8.21 7.31
CA ILE A 94 -13.85 6.80 7.48
C ILE A 94 -13.69 6.49 8.97
N GLU A 95 -14.34 5.43 9.42
CA GLU A 95 -14.23 4.90 10.77
C GLU A 95 -13.67 3.46 10.72
N ILE A 96 -12.75 3.15 11.62
CA ILE A 96 -12.21 1.80 11.82
C ILE A 96 -12.71 1.29 13.16
N ALA A 97 -13.67 0.35 13.13
CA ALA A 97 -14.27 -0.18 14.34
C ALA A 97 -13.28 -1.02 15.18
N PRO A 98 -13.55 -1.20 16.49
CA PRO A 98 -12.90 -2.23 17.28
C PRO A 98 -13.01 -3.61 16.61
N THR A 99 -11.94 -4.39 16.68
CA THR A 99 -11.88 -5.69 16.00
C THR A 99 -12.73 -6.77 16.69
N ASP A 100 -13.21 -7.73 15.91
CA ASP A 100 -13.85 -8.98 16.37
C ASP A 100 -13.31 -10.18 15.56
N ALA A 101 -13.80 -11.39 15.82
CA ALA A 101 -13.31 -12.59 15.14
C ALA A 101 -13.53 -12.58 13.61
N GLY A 102 -14.63 -11.99 13.12
CA GLY A 102 -14.92 -11.90 11.69
C GLY A 102 -14.06 -10.85 11.00
N LEU A 103 -13.80 -9.73 11.66
CA LEU A 103 -12.90 -8.68 11.17
C LEU A 103 -11.46 -9.20 11.12
N GLU A 104 -10.99 -9.93 12.14
CA GLU A 104 -9.68 -10.57 12.13
C GLU A 104 -9.53 -11.58 11.00
N PHE A 105 -10.55 -12.40 10.74
CA PHE A 105 -10.54 -13.31 9.61
C PHE A 105 -10.42 -12.57 8.27
N SER A 106 -11.08 -11.42 8.14
CA SER A 106 -10.98 -10.58 6.95
C SER A 106 -9.56 -10.03 6.77
N LEU A 107 -8.91 -9.61 7.86
CA LEU A 107 -7.50 -9.19 7.85
C LEU A 107 -6.55 -10.33 7.47
N ASP A 108 -6.78 -11.55 7.98
CA ASP A 108 -6.00 -12.74 7.64
C ASP A 108 -6.15 -13.11 6.15
N MET A 109 -7.36 -12.96 5.62
CA MET A 109 -7.61 -13.19 4.19
C MET A 109 -6.91 -12.14 3.33
N LEU A 110 -6.98 -10.85 3.67
CA LEU A 110 -6.21 -9.80 3.00
C LEU A 110 -4.70 -10.10 3.04
N ASP A 111 -4.20 -10.51 4.21
CA ASP A 111 -2.79 -10.81 4.45
C ASP A 111 -2.28 -11.96 3.54
N ARG A 112 -3.11 -13.00 3.39
CA ARG A 112 -2.83 -14.10 2.46
C ARG A 112 -2.92 -13.68 0.99
N GLN A 113 -3.90 -12.83 0.65
CA GLN A 113 -4.21 -12.46 -0.72
C GLN A 113 -3.18 -11.50 -1.31
N TRP A 114 -2.70 -10.50 -0.57
CA TRP A 114 -1.71 -9.57 -1.12
C TRP A 114 -0.41 -10.32 -1.48
N ARG A 115 0.03 -11.27 -0.65
CA ARG A 115 1.21 -12.11 -0.94
C ARG A 115 1.02 -12.92 -2.20
N ARG A 116 -0.15 -13.55 -2.35
CA ARG A 116 -0.50 -14.33 -3.54
C ARG A 116 -0.44 -13.46 -4.79
N VAL A 117 -1.08 -12.29 -4.74
CA VAL A 117 -1.25 -11.42 -5.91
C VAL A 117 0.07 -10.79 -6.34
N LEU A 118 0.84 -10.22 -5.40
CA LEU A 118 2.15 -9.63 -5.72
C LEU A 118 3.21 -10.68 -6.11
N SER A 119 2.91 -11.97 -5.94
CA SER A 119 3.76 -13.08 -6.37
C SER A 119 3.26 -13.80 -7.63
N ASP A 120 2.14 -13.37 -8.22
CA ASP A 120 1.54 -14.05 -9.37
C ASP A 120 2.24 -13.65 -10.68
N PRO A 121 2.96 -14.56 -11.36
CA PRO A 121 3.63 -14.25 -12.62
C PRO A 121 2.66 -14.02 -13.79
N ASN A 122 1.38 -14.37 -13.64
CA ASN A 122 0.37 -14.13 -14.68
C ASN A 122 -0.32 -12.77 -14.52
N ASN A 123 -0.05 -12.04 -13.43
CA ASN A 123 -0.52 -10.69 -13.24
C ASN A 123 0.56 -9.72 -13.77
N ALA A 124 0.30 -9.06 -14.90
CA ALA A 124 1.27 -8.19 -15.56
C ALA A 124 1.78 -7.06 -14.64
N PHE A 125 0.91 -6.47 -13.82
CA PHE A 125 1.31 -5.42 -12.87
C PHE A 125 2.17 -5.98 -11.73
N ALA A 126 1.85 -7.19 -11.24
CA ALA A 126 2.70 -7.87 -10.27
C ALA A 126 4.06 -8.24 -10.86
N GLU A 127 4.11 -8.69 -12.12
CA GLU A 127 5.35 -8.98 -12.82
C GLU A 127 6.24 -7.74 -12.93
N CYS A 128 5.66 -6.63 -13.38
CA CYS A 128 6.37 -5.34 -13.46
C CYS A 128 6.84 -4.89 -12.06
N PHE A 129 5.98 -4.99 -11.04
CA PHE A 129 6.37 -4.69 -9.66
C PHE A 129 7.59 -5.53 -9.23
N ARG A 130 7.55 -6.86 -9.42
CA ARG A 130 8.64 -7.75 -9.04
C ARG A 130 9.92 -7.46 -9.82
N SER A 131 9.80 -7.03 -11.07
CA SER A 131 10.98 -6.67 -11.88
C SER A 131 11.70 -5.41 -11.36
N LEU A 132 10.98 -4.50 -10.70
CA LEU A 132 11.54 -3.30 -10.07
C LEU A 132 12.10 -3.57 -8.66
N VAL A 133 11.89 -4.77 -8.09
CA VAL A 133 12.35 -5.16 -6.76
C VAL A 133 13.51 -6.15 -6.90
N ALA A 134 14.73 -5.68 -6.67
CA ALA A 134 15.94 -6.49 -6.76
C ALA A 134 16.04 -7.52 -5.62
N ALA A 135 15.61 -7.15 -4.41
CA ALA A 135 15.56 -8.05 -3.26
C ALA A 135 14.39 -7.73 -2.32
N ILE A 136 13.89 -8.77 -1.65
CA ILE A 136 12.87 -8.67 -0.59
C ILE A 136 13.53 -9.08 0.72
N GLY A 137 13.54 -8.16 1.67
CA GLY A 137 14.03 -8.34 3.03
C GLY A 137 12.92 -8.79 3.99
N PRO A 138 13.07 -8.49 5.29
CA PRO A 138 12.10 -8.89 6.31
C PRO A 138 10.69 -8.32 6.06
N VAL A 139 9.68 -9.14 6.36
CA VAL A 139 8.27 -8.73 6.40
C VAL A 139 7.82 -8.68 7.85
N LYS A 140 7.38 -7.52 8.31
CA LYS A 140 6.82 -7.30 9.65
C LYS A 140 5.33 -7.01 9.52
N ALA A 141 4.54 -7.54 10.45
CA ALA A 141 3.12 -7.23 10.52
C ALA A 141 2.76 -6.90 11.98
N ALA A 142 2.17 -5.72 12.19
CA ALA A 142 1.72 -5.25 13.48
C ALA A 142 0.22 -5.00 13.45
N ARG A 143 -0.46 -5.19 14.59
CA ARG A 143 -1.86 -4.80 14.74
C ARG A 143 -1.93 -3.33 15.12
N GLY A 144 -2.87 -2.59 14.54
CA GLY A 144 -3.14 -1.23 14.99
C GLY A 144 -3.86 -1.24 16.33
N VAL A 145 -3.34 -0.47 17.26
CA VAL A 145 -3.86 -0.32 18.62
C VAL A 145 -4.12 1.16 18.86
N ASP A 146 -5.26 1.47 19.46
CA ASP A 146 -5.58 2.83 19.89
C ASP A 146 -4.55 3.32 20.93
N PRO A 147 -3.88 4.48 20.70
CA PRO A 147 -2.97 5.08 21.66
C PRO A 147 -3.59 5.39 23.03
N GLU A 148 -4.89 5.72 23.08
CA GLU A 148 -5.56 6.19 24.31
C GLU A 148 -6.24 5.04 25.07
N GLY A 149 -6.92 4.13 24.36
CA GLY A 149 -7.72 3.07 24.97
C GLY A 149 -7.08 1.67 24.98
N GLY A 150 -5.95 1.46 24.29
CA GLY A 150 -5.31 0.14 24.14
C GLY A 150 -6.17 -0.90 23.40
N ARG A 151 -7.30 -0.47 22.82
CA ARG A 151 -8.23 -1.34 22.08
C ARG A 151 -7.66 -1.62 20.69
N LYS A 152 -7.83 -2.86 20.24
CA LYS A 152 -7.40 -3.29 18.90
C LYS A 152 -8.46 -2.88 17.90
N HIS A 153 -8.03 -2.19 16.85
CA HIS A 153 -8.87 -1.86 15.71
C HIS A 153 -8.70 -2.90 14.61
N ALA A 154 -9.66 -2.96 13.68
CA ALA A 154 -9.60 -3.84 12.52
C ALA A 154 -8.59 -3.32 11.47
N ILE A 155 -7.33 -3.21 11.88
CA ILE A 155 -6.20 -2.76 11.06
C ILE A 155 -4.96 -3.60 11.33
N ARG A 156 -4.23 -3.92 10.27
CA ARG A 156 -2.92 -4.58 10.29
C ARG A 156 -1.96 -3.80 9.40
N MET A 157 -0.91 -3.28 10.00
CA MET A 157 0.17 -2.55 9.33
C MET A 157 1.24 -3.55 8.93
N VAL A 158 1.46 -3.73 7.64
CA VAL A 158 2.48 -4.63 7.10
C VAL A 158 3.60 -3.77 6.53
N GLU A 159 4.83 -4.01 6.98
CA GLU A 159 6.03 -3.36 6.48
C GLU A 159 6.92 -4.42 5.83
N ILE A 160 7.36 -4.14 4.60
CA ILE A 160 8.20 -5.02 3.80
C ILE A 160 9.43 -4.21 3.44
N GLU A 161 10.60 -4.66 3.90
CA GLU A 161 11.86 -4.10 3.41
C GLU A 161 12.10 -4.62 2.00
N ILE A 162 12.32 -3.72 1.04
CA ILE A 162 12.66 -4.05 -0.34
C ILE A 162 13.88 -3.27 -0.79
N GLU A 163 14.66 -3.84 -1.71
CA GLU A 163 15.69 -3.13 -2.45
C GLU A 163 15.17 -2.87 -3.87
N PRO A 164 14.71 -1.64 -4.19
CA PRO A 164 14.29 -1.31 -5.54
C PRO A 164 15.48 -1.15 -6.47
N VAL A 165 15.24 -1.26 -7.78
CA VAL A 165 16.20 -0.80 -8.80
C VAL A 165 16.45 0.71 -8.65
N CYS A 166 17.65 1.16 -9.02
CA CYS A 166 18.01 2.58 -8.92
C CYS A 166 17.14 3.45 -9.83
N ASP A 167 16.87 4.68 -9.39
CA ASP A 167 16.25 5.66 -10.27
C ASP A 167 17.17 5.97 -11.47
N PRO A 168 16.62 6.14 -12.67
CA PRO A 168 17.39 6.58 -13.82
C PRO A 168 17.85 8.03 -13.58
N ALA A 169 19.10 8.33 -13.93
CA ALA A 169 19.59 9.70 -13.90
C ALA A 169 18.83 10.57 -14.93
N PRO A 170 18.56 11.85 -14.65
CA PRO A 170 17.90 12.73 -15.59
C PRO A 170 18.61 12.76 -16.96
N GLY A 171 17.86 12.50 -18.03
CA GLY A 171 18.39 12.47 -19.40
C GLY A 171 19.13 11.18 -19.79
N ALA A 172 19.26 10.21 -18.88
CA ALA A 172 19.72 8.87 -19.22
C ALA A 172 18.62 8.07 -19.92
N GLU A 173 19.03 7.08 -20.71
CA GLU A 173 18.10 6.08 -21.26
C GLU A 173 17.43 5.31 -20.12
N LEU A 174 16.14 5.05 -20.25
CA LEU A 174 15.40 4.30 -19.24
C LEU A 174 15.87 2.84 -19.26
N PRO A 175 16.21 2.25 -18.10
CA PRO A 175 16.41 0.82 -17.99
C PRO A 175 15.20 0.06 -18.58
N PRO A 176 15.40 -1.04 -19.32
CA PRO A 176 14.30 -1.79 -19.95
C PRO A 176 13.19 -2.18 -18.97
N VAL A 177 13.55 -2.44 -17.72
CA VAL A 177 12.61 -2.78 -16.64
C VAL A 177 11.70 -1.62 -16.23
N ILE A 178 12.20 -0.39 -16.31
CA ILE A 178 11.44 0.84 -16.02
C ILE A 178 10.60 1.20 -17.26
N ASP A 179 11.18 1.10 -18.45
CA ASP A 179 10.48 1.39 -19.71
C ASP A 179 9.28 0.45 -19.93
N ALA A 180 9.45 -0.85 -19.67
CA ALA A 180 8.36 -1.82 -19.74
C ALA A 180 7.23 -1.56 -18.75
N ALA A 181 7.52 -0.91 -17.61
CA ALA A 181 6.51 -0.58 -16.61
C ALA A 181 5.76 0.75 -16.91
N LEU A 182 6.22 1.52 -17.91
CA LEU A 182 5.58 2.75 -18.36
C LEU A 182 4.74 2.59 -19.65
N THR A 183 4.84 1.45 -20.32
CA THR A 183 4.16 1.15 -21.60
C THR A 183 3.03 0.14 -21.43
#